data_AF-A0AAU6WZK8-F1
#
_entry.id   AF-A0AAU6WZK8-F1
#
_cell.length_a   1.000
_cell.length_b   1.000
_cell.length_c   1.000
_cell.angle_alpha   90.00
_cell.angle_beta   90.00
_cell.angle_gamma   90.00
#
_symmetry.space_group_name_H-M   'P 1'
#
loop_
_entity.id
_entity.type
_entity.pdbx_description
1 polymer ?
#
loop_
_entity_poly.entity_id
_entity_poly.type
_entity_poly.pdbx_seq_one_letter_code
_entity_poly.pdbx_strand_id
1 'polypeptide(L)'
;MQKISLLLIMAFTAITTLKAQTKPGPAEKKLTDSICNCVNQVNVSSIKTTEAANAAIMDCFTKYTSILMEIAEERKIEFTNDDAMSQIGTDIGKNLLKQNCSNFIKLSVISNKQDESAANNTSGSTTGTFKRMENKGFNYIVLLDADSKERTFLWLRQFAGSENLSNRPALYAGKKVKINWKEIEVYLPQAKGYYKVKEITAVDIL
;
A
#
# COMPACT_ATOMS: atom_id res chain seq x y z
N MET A 1 -45.41 -44.39 -27.50
CA MET A 1 -44.22 -44.68 -26.68
C MET A 1 -43.63 -43.36 -26.24
N GLN A 2 -43.88 -42.99 -24.99
CA GLN A 2 -43.49 -41.72 -24.39
C GLN A 2 -42.95 -42.08 -23.01
N LYS A 3 -41.63 -41.94 -22.79
CA LYS A 3 -41.03 -42.04 -21.46
C LYS A 3 -40.02 -40.91 -21.28
N ILE A 4 -40.45 -40.02 -20.41
CA ILE A 4 -39.77 -38.91 -19.74
C ILE A 4 -38.70 -39.47 -18.79
N SER A 5 -37.77 -38.58 -18.39
CA SER A 5 -36.77 -38.66 -17.30
C SER A 5 -35.34 -38.99 -17.76
N LEU A 6 -34.29 -38.28 -17.36
CA LEU A 6 -34.13 -37.31 -16.27
C LEU A 6 -32.94 -36.39 -16.61
N LEU A 7 -33.16 -35.08 -16.68
CA LEU A 7 -32.11 -34.05 -16.77
C LEU A 7 -31.61 -33.75 -15.35
N LEU A 8 -30.39 -34.17 -15.02
CA LEU A 8 -29.73 -33.82 -13.76
C LEU A 8 -29.00 -32.48 -13.95
N ILE A 9 -29.71 -31.37 -13.71
CA ILE A 9 -29.14 -30.02 -13.66
C ILE A 9 -28.40 -29.88 -12.33
N MET A 10 -27.08 -30.00 -12.37
CA MET A 10 -26.18 -29.72 -11.25
C MET A 10 -26.13 -28.20 -11.05
N ALA A 11 -26.93 -27.69 -10.10
CA ALA A 11 -26.91 -26.30 -9.68
C ALA A 11 -25.60 -26.01 -8.92
N PHE A 12 -24.62 -25.46 -9.63
CA PHE A 12 -23.42 -24.86 -9.03
C PHE A 12 -23.86 -23.57 -8.34
N THR A 13 -24.13 -23.64 -7.04
CA THR A 13 -24.35 -22.44 -6.21
C THR A 13 -23.05 -21.66 -6.15
N ALA A 14 -22.97 -20.61 -6.95
CA ALA A 14 -21.94 -19.60 -6.85
C ALA A 14 -22.06 -18.93 -5.47
N ILE A 15 -21.20 -19.33 -4.53
CA ILE A 15 -20.93 -18.57 -3.31
C ILE A 15 -20.21 -17.31 -3.76
N THR A 16 -20.98 -16.32 -4.18
CA THR A 16 -20.48 -14.97 -4.33
C THR A 16 -20.28 -14.44 -2.92
N THR A 17 -19.02 -14.34 -2.50
CA THR A 17 -18.66 -13.56 -1.31
C THR A 17 -18.98 -12.10 -1.63
N LEU A 18 -20.21 -11.70 -1.34
CA LEU A 18 -20.60 -10.30 -1.22
C LEU A 18 -19.64 -9.66 -0.23
N LYS A 19 -18.67 -8.89 -0.72
CA LYS A 19 -17.96 -7.92 0.12
C LYS A 19 -19.03 -6.95 0.58
N ALA A 20 -19.55 -7.18 1.78
CA ALA A 20 -20.53 -6.31 2.41
C ALA A 20 -19.95 -4.89 2.37
N GLN A 21 -20.61 -3.99 1.65
CA GLN A 21 -20.36 -2.57 1.79
C GLN A 21 -20.88 -2.20 3.17
N THR A 22 -20.00 -2.28 4.17
CA THR A 22 -20.31 -1.94 5.54
C THR A 22 -20.65 -0.45 5.59
N LYS A 23 -21.90 -0.15 5.92
CA LYS A 23 -22.29 1.22 6.30
C LYS A 23 -21.50 1.57 7.57
N PRO A 24 -21.00 2.80 7.71
CA PRO A 24 -20.33 3.20 8.93
C PRO A 24 -21.29 3.05 10.10
N GLY A 25 -20.86 2.38 11.16
CA GLY A 25 -21.64 2.33 12.39
C GLY A 25 -21.42 3.58 13.26
N PRO A 26 -22.04 3.63 14.45
CA PRO A 26 -22.13 4.85 15.25
C PRO A 26 -20.78 5.49 15.62
N ALA A 27 -19.80 4.70 16.04
CA ALA A 27 -18.48 5.20 16.43
C ALA A 27 -17.73 5.78 15.22
N GLU A 28 -17.80 5.10 14.07
CA GLU A 28 -17.17 5.56 12.84
C GLU A 28 -17.82 6.84 12.33
N LYS A 29 -19.15 6.92 12.34
CA LYS A 29 -19.87 8.14 11.96
C LYS A 29 -19.49 9.30 12.88
N LYS A 30 -19.45 9.07 14.19
CA LYS A 30 -19.03 10.09 15.18
C LYS A 30 -17.61 10.58 14.91
N LEU A 31 -16.69 9.68 14.58
CA LEU A 31 -15.31 10.03 14.22
C LEU A 31 -15.26 10.85 12.93
N THR A 32 -15.92 10.41 11.84
CA THR A 32 -15.90 11.12 10.56
C THR A 32 -16.56 12.50 10.65
N ASP A 33 -17.62 12.63 11.44
CA ASP A 33 -18.26 13.93 11.73
C ASP A 33 -17.29 14.85 12.49
N SER A 34 -16.64 14.32 13.54
CA SER A 34 -15.72 15.09 14.40
C SER A 34 -14.49 15.56 13.63
N ILE A 35 -13.86 14.67 12.86
CA ILE A 35 -12.73 15.00 12.00
C ILE A 35 -13.16 16.04 10.97
N CYS A 36 -14.31 15.86 10.33
CA CYS A 36 -14.75 16.80 9.31
C CYS A 36 -15.01 18.20 9.86
N ASN A 37 -15.61 18.28 11.05
CA ASN A 37 -15.78 19.54 11.76
C ASN A 37 -14.43 20.20 12.07
N CYS A 38 -13.44 19.42 12.53
CA CYS A 38 -12.10 19.94 12.81
C CYS A 38 -11.40 20.46 11.55
N VAL A 39 -11.33 19.69 10.47
CA VAL A 39 -10.63 20.11 9.24
C VAL A 39 -11.35 21.28 8.55
N ASN A 40 -12.67 21.42 8.73
CA ASN A 40 -13.41 22.57 8.21
C ASN A 40 -13.03 23.89 8.92
N GLN A 41 -12.44 23.83 10.12
CA GLN A 41 -11.89 25.00 10.83
C GLN A 41 -10.47 25.36 10.36
N VAL A 42 -9.80 24.49 9.60
CA VAL A 42 -8.46 24.76 9.07
C VAL A 42 -8.54 25.79 7.94
N ASN A 43 -7.68 26.82 8.01
CA ASN A 43 -7.51 27.75 6.90
C ASN A 43 -6.70 27.10 5.77
N VAL A 44 -7.38 26.34 4.90
CA VAL A 44 -6.73 25.62 3.79
C VAL A 44 -6.02 26.58 2.81
N SER A 45 -6.47 27.83 2.69
CA SER A 45 -5.86 28.80 1.77
C SER A 45 -4.42 29.18 2.14
N SER A 46 -4.04 29.06 3.42
CA SER A 46 -2.66 29.31 3.88
C SER A 46 -1.75 28.09 3.75
N ILE A 47 -2.29 26.90 3.43
CA ILE A 47 -1.53 25.65 3.34
C ILE A 47 -1.07 25.43 1.91
N LYS A 48 0.25 25.33 1.71
CA LYS A 48 0.86 25.22 0.36
C LYS A 48 1.70 23.97 0.15
N THR A 49 2.17 23.33 1.21
CA THR A 49 3.07 22.16 1.15
C THR A 49 2.37 20.89 1.60
N THR A 50 2.89 19.74 1.16
CA THR A 50 2.38 18.42 1.56
C THR A 50 2.52 18.20 3.06
N GLU A 51 3.63 18.64 3.66
CA GLU A 51 3.89 18.47 5.09
C GLU A 51 2.87 19.24 5.93
N ALA A 52 2.57 20.49 5.56
CA ALA A 52 1.59 21.30 6.28
C ALA A 52 0.17 20.76 6.11
N ALA A 53 -0.18 20.22 4.92
CA ALA A 53 -1.47 19.59 4.69
C ALA A 53 -1.62 18.29 5.51
N ASN A 54 -0.59 17.45 5.53
CA ASN A 54 -0.55 16.22 6.32
C ASN A 54 -0.62 16.52 7.82
N ALA A 55 0.12 17.51 8.31
CA ALA A 55 0.06 17.95 9.70
C ALA A 55 -1.35 18.41 10.08
N ALA A 56 -1.99 19.23 9.25
CA ALA A 56 -3.35 19.71 9.51
C ALA A 56 -4.39 18.59 9.56
N ILE A 57 -4.27 17.58 8.69
CA ILE A 57 -5.13 16.38 8.75
C ILE A 57 -4.84 15.59 10.04
N MET A 58 -3.57 15.32 10.33
CA MET A 58 -3.16 14.53 11.50
C MET A 58 -3.55 15.18 12.83
N ASP A 59 -3.42 16.50 12.95
CA ASP A 59 -3.86 17.26 14.14
C ASP A 59 -5.35 17.10 14.42
N CYS A 60 -6.17 16.91 13.38
CA CYS A 60 -7.59 16.63 13.55
C CYS A 60 -7.86 15.17 13.92
N PHE A 61 -7.12 14.21 13.36
CA PHE A 61 -7.26 12.80 13.72
C PHE A 61 -6.81 12.52 15.16
N THR A 62 -5.70 13.11 15.60
CA THR A 62 -5.09 12.83 16.91
C THR A 62 -5.99 13.24 18.09
N LYS A 63 -6.82 14.28 17.91
CA LYS A 63 -7.82 14.72 18.90
C LYS A 63 -8.90 13.69 19.22
N TYR A 64 -9.11 12.72 18.32
CA TYR A 64 -10.21 11.76 18.40
C TYR A 64 -9.71 10.30 18.41
N THR A 65 -8.45 10.08 18.79
CA THR A 65 -7.83 8.74 18.84
C THR A 65 -8.56 7.77 19.77
N SER A 66 -9.21 8.27 20.83
CA SER A 66 -10.02 7.44 21.71
C SER A 66 -11.20 6.78 20.99
N ILE A 67 -11.77 7.44 19.97
CA ILE A 67 -12.90 6.91 19.18
C ILE A 67 -12.43 5.80 18.23
N LEU A 68 -11.14 5.77 17.84
CA LEU A 68 -10.61 4.66 17.04
C LEU A 68 -10.71 3.32 17.77
N MET A 69 -10.56 3.32 19.10
CA MET A 69 -10.75 2.11 19.92
C MET A 69 -12.23 1.69 19.94
N GLU A 70 -13.15 2.66 20.07
CA GLU A 70 -14.61 2.39 19.97
C GLU A 70 -14.98 1.74 18.62
N ILE A 71 -14.34 2.17 17.52
CA ILE A 71 -14.55 1.60 16.18
C ILE A 71 -14.00 0.17 16.08
N ALA A 72 -12.82 -0.09 16.65
CA ALA A 72 -12.24 -1.42 16.68
C ALA A 72 -13.15 -2.39 17.45
N GLU A 73 -13.67 -1.97 18.61
CA GLU A 73 -14.66 -2.73 19.38
C GLU A 73 -15.96 -2.97 18.61
N GLU A 74 -16.52 -1.93 18.00
CA GLU A 74 -17.75 -1.99 17.19
C GLU A 74 -17.61 -3.00 16.04
N ARG A 75 -16.45 -3.01 15.40
CA ARG A 75 -16.12 -3.91 14.28
C ARG A 75 -15.57 -5.27 14.74
N LYS A 76 -15.43 -5.50 16.05
CA LYS A 76 -14.84 -6.71 16.64
C LYS A 76 -13.44 -7.03 16.08
N ILE A 77 -12.65 -5.99 15.90
CA ILE A 77 -11.26 -6.05 15.41
C ILE A 77 -10.33 -5.81 16.59
N GLU A 78 -9.31 -6.67 16.73
CA GLU A 78 -8.22 -6.40 17.67
C GLU A 78 -7.37 -5.23 17.18
N PHE A 79 -7.09 -4.28 18.07
CA PHE A 79 -6.31 -3.09 17.73
C PHE A 79 -4.89 -3.41 17.26
N THR A 80 -4.36 -4.58 17.62
CA THR A 80 -3.04 -5.09 17.19
C THR A 80 -3.03 -5.70 15.79
N ASN A 81 -4.19 -5.79 15.12
CA ASN A 81 -4.28 -6.29 13.75
C ASN A 81 -4.02 -5.15 12.75
N ASP A 82 -2.77 -5.00 12.32
CA ASP A 82 -2.33 -3.92 11.43
C ASP A 82 -3.12 -3.85 10.12
N ASP A 83 -3.40 -4.98 9.47
CA ASP A 83 -4.17 -5.04 8.21
C ASP A 83 -5.61 -4.54 8.41
N ALA A 84 -6.25 -4.98 9.50
CA ALA A 84 -7.61 -4.58 9.83
C ALA A 84 -7.69 -3.10 10.24
N MET A 85 -6.70 -2.60 10.99
CA MET A 85 -6.61 -1.19 11.36
C MET A 85 -6.31 -0.29 10.15
N SER A 86 -5.48 -0.75 9.21
CA SER A 86 -5.25 -0.08 7.92
C SER A 86 -6.53 0.02 7.09
N GLN A 87 -7.33 -1.05 7.07
CA GLN A 87 -8.64 -1.04 6.42
C GLN A 87 -9.62 -0.07 7.11
N ILE A 88 -9.62 0.01 8.44
CA ILE A 88 -10.41 1.01 9.19
C ILE A 88 -10.00 2.44 8.77
N GLY A 89 -8.70 2.75 8.73
CA GLY A 89 -8.21 4.05 8.27
C GLY A 89 -8.64 4.38 6.84
N THR A 90 -8.59 3.39 5.96
CA THR A 90 -9.05 3.51 4.56
C THR A 90 -10.54 3.81 4.47
N ASP A 91 -11.36 3.12 5.27
CA ASP A 91 -12.81 3.30 5.29
C ASP A 91 -13.21 4.68 5.84
N ILE A 92 -12.53 5.14 6.91
CA ILE A 92 -12.70 6.50 7.44
C ILE A 92 -12.42 7.53 6.34
N GLY A 93 -11.29 7.40 5.63
CA GLY A 93 -10.95 8.28 4.51
C GLY A 93 -12.02 8.28 3.42
N LYS A 94 -12.52 7.11 3.02
CA LYS A 94 -13.62 6.98 2.04
C LYS A 94 -14.91 7.64 2.53
N ASN A 95 -15.24 7.50 3.81
CA ASN A 95 -16.46 8.06 4.37
C ASN A 95 -16.39 9.59 4.48
N LEU A 96 -15.22 10.16 4.82
CA LEU A 96 -14.95 11.60 4.73
C LEU A 96 -15.15 12.15 3.30
N LEU A 97 -14.76 11.38 2.27
CA LEU A 97 -15.02 11.74 0.87
C LEU A 97 -16.51 11.64 0.52
N LYS A 98 -17.17 10.53 0.89
CA LYS A 98 -18.61 10.30 0.60
C LYS A 98 -19.51 11.35 1.26
N GLN A 99 -19.14 11.85 2.42
CA GLN A 99 -19.89 12.92 3.12
C GLN A 99 -19.55 14.34 2.63
N ASN A 100 -18.77 14.47 1.54
CA ASN A 100 -18.35 15.75 0.96
C ASN A 100 -17.62 16.68 1.94
N CYS A 101 -16.71 16.13 2.74
CA CYS A 101 -15.91 16.93 3.65
C CYS A 101 -14.93 17.85 2.88
N SER A 102 -15.35 19.09 2.58
CA SER A 102 -14.68 19.96 1.61
C SER A 102 -13.21 20.24 1.92
N ASN A 103 -12.89 20.61 3.16
CA ASN A 103 -11.51 20.91 3.52
C ASN A 103 -10.64 19.65 3.58
N PHE A 104 -11.19 18.50 3.99
CA PHE A 104 -10.49 17.23 3.88
C PHE A 104 -10.12 16.94 2.42
N ILE A 105 -11.07 17.05 1.47
CA ILE A 105 -10.82 16.83 0.04
C ILE A 105 -9.71 17.76 -0.47
N LYS A 106 -9.78 19.06 -0.16
CA LYS A 106 -8.78 20.04 -0.59
C LYS A 106 -7.40 19.74 0.00
N LEU A 107 -7.33 19.43 1.29
CA LEU A 107 -6.09 19.06 1.96
C LEU A 107 -5.52 17.76 1.38
N SER A 108 -6.34 16.74 1.15
CA SER A 108 -5.92 15.50 0.51
C SER A 108 -5.39 15.72 -0.91
N VAL A 109 -5.93 16.68 -1.66
CA VAL A 109 -5.38 17.06 -2.97
C VAL A 109 -4.01 17.71 -2.81
N ILE A 110 -3.81 18.60 -1.83
CA ILE A 110 -2.51 19.21 -1.55
C ILE A 110 -1.51 18.14 -1.11
N SER A 111 -1.92 17.24 -0.21
CA SER A 111 -1.12 16.11 0.26
C SER A 111 -0.75 15.09 -0.82
N ASN A 112 -1.53 15.04 -1.91
CA ASN A 112 -1.27 14.19 -3.08
C ASN A 112 -0.54 14.92 -4.20
N LYS A 113 -0.33 16.25 -4.11
CA LYS A 113 0.64 16.91 -4.98
C LYS A 113 1.98 16.37 -4.51
N GLN A 114 2.58 15.51 -5.32
CA GLN A 114 3.92 14.98 -5.08
C GLN A 114 4.87 16.15 -4.81
N ASP A 115 5.12 16.44 -3.54
CA ASP A 115 6.46 16.83 -3.15
C ASP A 115 7.33 15.63 -3.53
N GLU A 116 8.14 15.80 -4.57
CA GLU A 116 9.13 14.81 -5.01
C GLU A 116 10.05 14.37 -3.85
N SER A 117 10.08 15.13 -2.76
CA SER A 117 10.90 14.92 -1.56
C SER A 117 10.21 14.23 -0.37
N ALA A 118 8.94 13.81 -0.48
CA ALA A 118 8.33 12.97 0.54
C ALA A 118 8.67 11.49 0.27
N ALA A 119 9.47 10.89 1.15
CA ALA A 119 9.75 9.47 1.22
C ALA A 119 8.46 8.65 1.46
N ASN A 120 7.60 8.56 0.44
CA ASN A 120 6.60 7.52 0.37
C ASN A 120 7.35 6.20 0.27
N ASN A 121 7.30 5.41 1.35
CA ASN A 121 7.78 4.03 1.42
C ASN A 121 6.89 3.14 0.54
N THR A 122 6.79 3.42 -0.77
CA THR A 122 6.07 2.59 -1.73
C THR A 122 6.71 1.22 -1.68
N SER A 123 5.99 0.25 -1.11
CA SER A 123 6.46 -1.11 -0.98
C SER A 123 5.69 -2.01 -1.92
N GLY A 124 6.32 -3.06 -2.43
CA GLY A 124 5.69 -3.95 -3.38
C GLY A 124 6.45 -5.26 -3.54
N SER A 125 5.90 -6.10 -4.40
CA SER A 125 6.50 -7.38 -4.79
C SER A 125 6.57 -7.46 -6.30
N THR A 126 7.63 -8.07 -6.81
CA THR A 126 7.77 -8.40 -8.23
C THR A 126 8.22 -9.84 -8.39
N THR A 127 7.43 -10.61 -9.13
CA THR A 127 7.78 -11.97 -9.52
C THR A 127 8.33 -11.95 -10.94
N GLY A 128 9.43 -12.66 -11.17
CA GLY A 128 10.06 -12.75 -12.47
C GLY A 128 11.10 -13.85 -12.54
N THR A 129 11.76 -13.95 -13.67
CA THR A 129 12.88 -14.89 -13.87
C THR A 129 14.18 -14.19 -13.54
N PHE A 130 14.97 -14.75 -12.63
CA PHE A 130 16.28 -14.21 -12.26
C PHE A 130 17.22 -14.30 -13.46
N LYS A 131 17.73 -13.14 -13.92
CA LYS A 131 18.60 -13.06 -15.09
C LYS A 131 20.06 -12.99 -14.69
N ARG A 132 20.43 -12.00 -13.88
CA ARG A 132 21.82 -11.73 -13.48
C ARG A 132 21.88 -10.81 -12.25
N MET A 133 23.08 -10.70 -11.68
CA MET A 133 23.44 -9.57 -10.83
C MET A 133 24.38 -8.61 -11.57
N GLU A 134 24.21 -7.33 -11.34
CA GLU A 134 25.12 -6.28 -11.81
C GLU A 134 25.82 -5.63 -10.62
N ASN A 135 27.10 -5.31 -10.78
CA ASN A 135 27.86 -4.54 -9.80
C ASN A 135 28.21 -3.18 -10.39
N LYS A 136 27.68 -2.11 -9.78
CA LYS A 136 27.91 -0.70 -10.16
C LYS A 136 28.22 0.14 -8.92
N GLY A 137 29.07 -0.37 -8.04
CA GLY A 137 29.33 0.18 -6.70
C GLY A 137 28.42 -0.41 -5.62
N PHE A 138 27.19 -0.74 -5.97
CA PHE A 138 26.32 -1.66 -5.24
C PHE A 138 25.93 -2.84 -6.12
N ASN A 139 25.44 -3.91 -5.50
CA ASN A 139 24.86 -5.03 -6.23
C ASN A 139 23.42 -4.71 -6.63
N TYR A 140 23.05 -5.11 -7.82
CA TYR A 140 21.69 -5.00 -8.34
C TYR A 140 21.22 -6.36 -8.85
N ILE A 141 20.00 -6.75 -8.52
CA ILE A 141 19.37 -7.94 -9.07
C ILE A 141 18.51 -7.54 -10.27
N VAL A 142 18.70 -8.23 -11.40
CA VAL A 142 17.92 -8.03 -12.61
C VAL A 142 17.00 -9.22 -12.84
N LEU A 143 15.69 -8.97 -12.88
CA LEU A 143 14.66 -9.94 -13.24
C LEU A 143 14.13 -9.65 -14.65
N LEU A 144 13.69 -10.70 -15.34
CA LEU A 144 12.77 -10.59 -16.47
C LEU A 144 11.34 -10.75 -15.96
N ASP A 145 10.47 -9.77 -16.23
CA ASP A 145 9.04 -9.88 -15.95
C ASP A 145 8.31 -10.73 -17.00
N ALA A 146 6.99 -10.88 -16.85
CA ALA A 146 6.17 -11.67 -17.77
C ALA A 146 6.22 -11.18 -19.23
N ASP A 147 6.51 -9.90 -19.44
CA ASP A 147 6.66 -9.29 -20.77
C ASP A 147 8.11 -9.34 -21.27
N SER A 148 8.98 -10.13 -20.61
CA SER A 148 10.42 -10.20 -20.88
C SER A 148 11.14 -8.85 -20.75
N LYS A 149 10.60 -7.90 -19.98
CA LYS A 149 11.26 -6.63 -19.69
C LYS A 149 12.12 -6.75 -18.45
N GLU A 150 13.25 -6.06 -18.48
CA GLU A 150 14.17 -6.05 -17.34
C GLU A 150 13.67 -5.14 -16.22
N ARG A 151 13.65 -5.68 -15.00
CA ARG A 151 13.38 -4.96 -13.76
C ARG A 151 14.61 -5.07 -12.86
N THR A 152 15.08 -3.93 -12.38
CA THR A 152 16.33 -3.84 -11.61
C THR A 152 16.00 -3.42 -10.18
N PHE A 153 16.62 -4.10 -9.21
CA PHE A 153 16.42 -3.88 -7.78
C PHE A 153 17.77 -3.71 -7.08
N LEU A 154 17.88 -2.69 -6.23
CA LEU A 154 19.08 -2.36 -5.48
C LEU A 154 19.22 -3.25 -4.24
N TRP A 155 20.38 -3.89 -4.13
CA TRP A 155 20.82 -4.53 -2.89
C TRP A 155 21.68 -3.56 -2.10
N LEU A 156 21.04 -2.87 -1.14
CA LEU A 156 21.73 -1.90 -0.28
C LEU A 156 22.07 -2.48 1.11
N ARG A 157 21.15 -3.25 1.69
CA ARG A 157 21.28 -3.84 3.04
C ARG A 157 21.13 -5.36 2.99
N GLN A 158 21.47 -6.03 4.08
CA GLN A 158 21.10 -7.42 4.27
C GLN A 158 19.56 -7.53 4.31
N PHE A 159 19.03 -8.58 3.69
CA PHE A 159 17.60 -8.87 3.64
C PHE A 159 17.35 -10.38 3.72
N ALA A 160 16.11 -10.78 4.00
CA ALA A 160 15.75 -12.20 4.07
C ALA A 160 15.96 -12.91 2.73
N GLY A 161 16.71 -14.01 2.71
CA GLY A 161 17.04 -14.76 1.50
C GLY A 161 18.33 -14.28 0.78
N SER A 162 18.94 -13.20 1.24
CA SER A 162 20.16 -12.63 0.66
C SER A 162 21.36 -13.59 0.70
N GLU A 163 21.44 -14.45 1.71
CA GLU A 163 22.47 -15.47 1.91
C GLU A 163 22.53 -16.52 0.79
N ASN A 164 21.40 -16.77 0.12
CA ASN A 164 21.34 -17.67 -1.02
C ASN A 164 22.10 -17.05 -2.21
N LEU A 165 21.94 -15.75 -2.40
CA LEU A 165 22.47 -15.02 -3.54
C LEU A 165 23.93 -14.58 -3.37
N SER A 166 24.38 -14.32 -2.14
CA SER A 166 25.74 -13.84 -1.87
C SER A 166 26.81 -14.89 -2.22
N ASN A 167 26.49 -16.17 -2.11
CA ASN A 167 27.47 -17.25 -2.27
C ASN A 167 27.49 -17.85 -3.68
N ARG A 168 26.32 -18.04 -4.32
CA ARG A 168 26.21 -18.76 -5.61
C ARG A 168 25.11 -18.19 -6.52
N PRO A 169 25.20 -16.91 -6.91
CA PRO A 169 24.15 -16.23 -7.67
C PRO A 169 23.87 -16.90 -9.04
N ALA A 170 24.89 -17.50 -9.67
CA ALA A 170 24.78 -18.19 -10.95
C ALA A 170 23.82 -19.39 -10.92
N LEU A 171 23.60 -20.03 -9.76
CA LEU A 171 22.70 -21.17 -9.63
C LEU A 171 21.22 -20.80 -9.77
N TYR A 172 20.91 -19.51 -9.65
CA TYR A 172 19.55 -19.00 -9.72
C TYR A 172 19.21 -18.41 -11.09
N ALA A 173 20.18 -18.34 -12.02
CA ALA A 173 19.94 -17.95 -13.40
C ALA A 173 18.83 -18.81 -14.03
N GLY A 174 17.81 -18.15 -14.59
CA GLY A 174 16.66 -18.81 -15.20
C GLY A 174 15.60 -19.32 -14.23
N LYS A 175 15.80 -19.21 -12.92
CA LYS A 175 14.80 -19.61 -11.91
C LYS A 175 13.77 -18.50 -11.70
N LYS A 176 12.54 -18.90 -11.36
CA LYS A 176 11.52 -17.96 -10.89
C LYS A 176 11.87 -17.50 -9.49
N VAL A 177 11.75 -16.20 -9.27
CA VAL A 177 11.99 -15.58 -7.98
C VAL A 177 10.94 -14.51 -7.74
N LYS A 178 10.65 -14.26 -6.47
CA LYS A 178 9.84 -13.14 -6.00
C LYS A 178 10.73 -12.21 -5.19
N ILE A 179 10.77 -10.94 -5.56
CA ILE A 179 11.48 -9.89 -4.82
C ILE A 179 10.46 -8.99 -4.16
N ASN A 180 10.55 -8.88 -2.83
CA ASN A 180 9.88 -7.81 -2.09
C ASN A 180 10.82 -6.60 -2.04
N TRP A 181 10.25 -5.42 -2.21
CA TRP A 181 11.01 -4.18 -2.32
C TRP A 181 10.27 -3.00 -1.70
N LYS A 182 11.03 -1.95 -1.41
CA LYS A 182 10.52 -0.62 -1.11
C LYS A 182 11.24 0.43 -1.96
N GLU A 183 10.52 1.47 -2.35
CA GLU A 183 11.13 2.63 -2.96
C GLU A 183 11.84 3.46 -1.90
N ILE A 184 13.09 3.79 -2.18
CA ILE A 184 13.88 4.74 -1.42
C ILE A 184 14.40 5.81 -2.37
N GLU A 185 14.64 6.99 -1.82
CA GLU A 185 15.34 8.04 -2.54
C GLU A 185 16.84 7.95 -2.23
N VAL A 186 17.66 7.95 -3.29
CA VAL A 186 19.12 7.92 -3.17
C VAL A 186 19.74 9.03 -4.00
N TYR A 187 20.77 9.67 -3.47
CA TYR A 187 21.58 10.60 -4.25
C TYR A 187 22.49 9.81 -5.19
N LEU A 188 22.39 10.07 -6.49
CA LEU A 188 23.27 9.49 -7.51
C LEU A 188 24.29 10.55 -7.99
N PRO A 189 25.57 10.43 -7.60
CA PRO A 189 26.59 11.42 -7.97
C PRO A 189 26.74 11.62 -9.49
N GLN A 190 26.62 10.53 -10.26
CA GLN A 190 26.74 10.58 -11.74
C GLN A 190 25.65 11.43 -12.39
N ALA A 191 24.46 11.44 -11.80
CA ALA A 191 23.30 12.17 -12.29
C ALA A 191 23.09 13.51 -11.55
N LYS A 192 23.94 13.81 -10.55
CA LYS A 192 23.90 15.03 -9.73
C LYS A 192 22.52 15.33 -9.13
N GLY A 193 21.81 14.29 -8.69
CA GLY A 193 20.45 14.43 -8.18
C GLY A 193 19.98 13.23 -7.37
N TYR A 194 18.79 13.36 -6.80
CA TYR A 194 18.10 12.31 -6.06
C TYR A 194 17.18 11.52 -6.99
N TYR A 195 17.20 10.20 -6.85
CA TYR A 195 16.42 9.28 -7.68
C TYR A 195 15.74 8.23 -6.81
N LYS A 196 14.50 7.87 -7.20
CA LYS A 196 13.78 6.76 -6.60
C LYS A 196 14.31 5.45 -7.17
N VAL A 197 14.71 4.55 -6.27
CA VAL A 197 15.16 3.19 -6.60
C VAL A 197 14.43 2.19 -5.72
N LYS A 198 14.26 0.97 -6.22
CA LYS A 198 13.63 -0.12 -5.47
C LYS A 198 14.69 -0.89 -4.71
N GLU A 199 14.76 -0.69 -3.41
CA GLU A 199 15.61 -1.45 -2.49
C GLU A 199 14.95 -2.78 -2.14
N ILE A 200 15.71 -3.87 -2.20
CA ILE A 200 15.24 -5.21 -1.84
C ILE A 200 15.06 -5.35 -0.34
N THR A 201 13.93 -5.93 0.07
CA THR A 201 13.61 -6.24 1.48
C THR A 201 13.47 -7.73 1.76
N ALA A 202 13.23 -8.56 0.73
CA ALA A 202 13.33 -10.02 0.80
C ALA A 202 13.41 -10.63 -0.60
N VAL A 203 13.92 -11.86 -0.70
CA VAL A 203 13.87 -12.68 -1.91
C VAL A 203 13.42 -14.09 -1.59
N ASP A 204 12.48 -14.59 -2.40
CA ASP A 204 12.02 -15.98 -2.37
C ASP A 204 12.35 -16.63 -3.71
N ILE A 205 12.96 -17.82 -3.67
CA ILE A 205 13.17 -18.65 -4.86
C ILE A 205 11.95 -19.59 -4.98
N LEU A 206 11.30 -19.58 -6.15
CA LEU A 206 10.05 -20.31 -6.41
C LEU A 206 10.29 -21.62 -7.15
#